data_AF-A0A8T0WH50-F1
#
_entry.id   AF-A0A8T0WH50-F1
#
_cell.length_a   1.000
_cell.length_b   1.000
_cell.length_c   1.000
_cell.angle_alpha   90.00
_cell.angle_beta   90.00
_cell.angle_gamma   90.00
#
_symmetry.space_group_name_H-M   'P 1'
#
loop_
_entity.id
_entity.type
_entity.pdbx_description
1 polymer ?
#
loop_
_entity_poly.entity_id
_entity_poly.type
_entity_poly.pdbx_seq_one_letter_code
_entity_poly.pdbx_strand_id
1 'polypeptide(L)'
;MGGGRKRRRDGSEAPSIHPRNRYAAAAPDFAALAELYPSFRPFVSVSERGRASVDFTDFSATRELTRVLLLHDHGVNWWIPDGQLCPTVPNRSNYIHWIEDLLSSNLIPPVSSSSGRVRGFDIGTGANCIYPLLGASLLGWSFVGSDVTDVALEWAKKNVENNPQLAELIEIRNANAASLSAESEAIVRESIRENVLEPAEDVAMQKPPVLVGVVKESESFDFCVCNPPFFESIEEAGLNPKTSCGGTAEEMVCPGGELAFVTQIIEDSVSLKNSFRWFTSMVGRKANLKLLMSKARKAGASVVKTTDFVQGQTARWGLAWSFIAPRNKVLRSSTPAKNHHSFMLQGLRREHGAFQVLKSIEAFFLASKLSCKIDTLSFSVDMIRLKLQYCMVMIMPDL
;
A
#
# COMPACT_ATOMS: atom_id res chain seq x y z
N MET A 1 -25.59 38.11 1.51
CA MET A 1 -24.21 37.70 1.87
C MET A 1 -23.99 36.29 1.31
N GLY A 2 -23.33 36.20 0.15
CA GLY A 2 -23.15 34.94 -0.57
C GLY A 2 -21.92 34.19 -0.07
N GLY A 3 -22.13 33.01 0.52
CA GLY A 3 -21.07 32.06 0.86
C GLY A 3 -20.50 31.42 -0.41
N GLY A 4 -19.29 31.83 -0.79
CA GLY A 4 -18.59 31.28 -1.94
C GLY A 4 -18.26 29.79 -1.76
N ARG A 5 -18.88 28.93 -2.58
CA ARG A 5 -18.40 27.56 -2.82
C ARG A 5 -17.03 27.65 -3.49
N LYS A 6 -15.95 27.28 -2.78
CA LYS A 6 -14.65 27.02 -3.39
C LYS A 6 -14.82 25.91 -4.44
N ARG A 7 -14.74 26.25 -5.73
CA ARG A 7 -14.62 25.28 -6.83
C ARG A 7 -13.29 24.53 -6.64
N ARG A 8 -13.35 23.19 -6.51
CA ARG A 8 -12.17 22.32 -6.63
C ARG A 8 -11.60 22.47 -8.05
N ARG A 9 -10.27 22.57 -8.15
CA ARG A 9 -9.55 23.02 -9.35
C ARG A 9 -9.16 21.87 -10.31
N ASP A 10 -9.75 20.71 -10.14
CA ASP A 10 -9.52 19.54 -10.99
C ASP A 10 -10.82 18.73 -11.03
N GLY A 11 -11.19 18.20 -12.19
CA GLY A 11 -12.44 17.47 -12.42
C GLY A 11 -12.50 16.10 -11.75
N SER A 12 -11.72 15.87 -10.70
CA SER A 12 -11.73 14.63 -9.93
C SER A 12 -12.99 14.57 -9.06
N GLU A 13 -13.76 13.49 -9.24
CA GLU A 13 -14.87 13.15 -8.36
C GLU A 13 -14.41 13.11 -6.90
N ALA A 14 -15.34 13.38 -5.97
CA ALA A 14 -15.03 13.30 -4.55
C ALA A 14 -14.57 11.88 -4.20
N PRO A 15 -13.52 11.71 -3.36
CA PRO A 15 -13.08 10.39 -2.94
C PRO A 15 -14.25 9.58 -2.37
N SER A 16 -14.48 8.41 -2.94
CA SER A 16 -15.59 7.52 -2.60
C SER A 16 -15.09 6.11 -2.34
N ILE A 17 -15.99 5.24 -1.84
CA ILE A 17 -15.73 3.80 -1.75
C ILE A 17 -15.41 3.28 -3.17
N HIS A 18 -14.46 2.35 -3.26
CA HIS A 18 -14.01 1.81 -4.53
C HIS A 18 -15.19 1.24 -5.35
N PRO A 19 -15.34 1.51 -6.66
CA PRO A 19 -16.55 1.16 -7.42
C PRO A 19 -16.92 -0.34 -7.44
N ARG A 20 -15.91 -1.23 -7.38
CA ARG A 20 -16.11 -2.70 -7.30
C ARG A 20 -16.42 -3.22 -5.89
N ASN A 21 -16.32 -2.36 -4.88
CA ASN A 21 -16.68 -2.72 -3.51
C ASN A 21 -18.21 -2.82 -3.40
N ARG A 22 -18.70 -3.91 -2.81
CA ARG A 22 -20.14 -4.17 -2.65
C ARG A 22 -20.88 -3.02 -1.96
N TYR A 23 -20.20 -2.32 -1.05
CA TYR A 23 -20.79 -1.23 -0.28
C TYR A 23 -20.70 0.14 -0.97
N ALA A 24 -20.26 0.20 -2.23
CA ALA A 24 -20.12 1.45 -2.98
C ALA A 24 -21.47 2.08 -3.33
N ALA A 25 -22.45 1.25 -3.73
CA ALA A 25 -23.77 1.72 -4.13
C ALA A 25 -24.71 1.95 -2.93
N ALA A 26 -24.62 1.10 -1.91
CA ALA A 26 -25.43 1.19 -0.71
C ALA A 26 -24.64 0.73 0.52
N ALA A 27 -24.80 1.44 1.64
CA ALA A 27 -24.29 0.99 2.93
C ALA A 27 -25.06 -0.27 3.40
N PRO A 28 -24.47 -1.08 4.31
CA PRO A 28 -25.18 -2.23 4.86
C PRO A 28 -26.52 -1.84 5.51
N ASP A 29 -27.56 -2.60 5.21
CA ASP A 29 -28.87 -2.43 5.83
C ASP A 29 -28.90 -3.14 7.20
N PHE A 30 -28.61 -2.39 8.26
CA PHE A 30 -28.57 -2.95 9.61
C PHE A 30 -29.91 -3.50 10.09
N ALA A 31 -31.05 -2.96 9.61
CA ALA A 31 -32.36 -3.48 9.99
C ALA A 31 -32.57 -4.86 9.37
N ALA A 32 -32.34 -4.99 8.06
CA ALA A 32 -32.45 -6.27 7.36
C ALA A 32 -31.48 -7.32 7.93
N LEU A 33 -30.24 -6.92 8.23
CA LEU A 33 -29.26 -7.83 8.86
C LEU A 33 -29.70 -8.26 10.27
N ALA A 34 -30.27 -7.37 11.08
CA ALA A 34 -30.79 -7.72 12.41
C ALA A 34 -31.99 -8.67 12.38
N GLU A 35 -32.76 -8.69 11.29
CA GLU A 35 -33.83 -9.66 11.08
C GLU A 35 -33.29 -11.04 10.69
N LEU A 36 -32.26 -11.07 9.84
CA LEU A 36 -31.64 -12.32 9.36
C LEU A 36 -30.72 -12.98 10.39
N TYR A 37 -30.08 -12.19 11.25
CA TYR A 37 -29.06 -12.65 12.20
C TYR A 37 -29.48 -12.30 13.63
N PRO A 38 -30.15 -13.21 14.37
CA PRO A 38 -30.64 -12.96 15.73
C PRO A 38 -29.55 -12.55 16.72
N SER A 39 -28.31 -13.00 16.52
CA SER A 39 -27.15 -12.64 17.34
C SER A 39 -26.71 -11.17 17.14
N PHE A 40 -27.02 -10.57 16.00
CA PHE A 40 -26.70 -9.17 15.70
C PHE A 40 -27.80 -8.21 16.13
N ARG A 41 -29.05 -8.69 16.22
CA ARG A 41 -30.22 -7.91 16.63
C ARG A 41 -30.02 -7.08 17.91
N PRO A 42 -29.39 -7.58 18.99
CA PRO A 42 -29.19 -6.80 20.22
C PRO A 42 -28.30 -5.55 20.04
N PHE A 43 -27.50 -5.49 18.97
CA PHE A 43 -26.57 -4.39 18.70
C PHE A 43 -27.14 -3.32 17.75
N VAL A 44 -28.38 -3.48 17.28
CA VAL A 44 -29.04 -2.54 16.36
C VAL A 44 -30.10 -1.75 17.08
N SER A 45 -29.95 -0.43 17.05
CA SER A 45 -30.94 0.54 17.52
C SER A 45 -31.69 1.13 16.33
N VAL A 46 -33.00 1.35 16.47
CA VAL A 46 -33.80 2.02 15.43
C VAL A 46 -34.32 3.33 16.01
N SER A 47 -33.94 4.45 15.39
CA SER A 47 -34.45 5.77 15.76
C SER A 47 -35.95 5.91 15.45
N GLU A 48 -36.62 6.89 16.07
CA GLU A 48 -38.04 7.22 15.81
C GLU A 48 -38.33 7.49 14.32
N ARG A 49 -37.31 7.89 13.54
CA ARG A 49 -37.40 8.13 12.10
C ARG A 49 -37.13 6.88 11.25
N GLY A 50 -37.08 5.69 11.87
CA GLY A 50 -36.86 4.42 11.20
C GLY A 50 -35.43 4.13 10.74
N ARG A 51 -34.45 5.01 11.05
CA ARG A 51 -33.05 4.75 10.72
C ARG A 51 -32.45 3.79 11.75
N ALA A 52 -31.98 2.64 11.27
CA ALA A 52 -31.20 1.68 12.05
C ALA A 52 -29.73 2.13 12.18
N SER A 53 -29.13 1.89 13.35
CA SER A 53 -27.75 2.24 13.68
C SER A 53 -27.12 1.24 14.64
N VAL A 54 -25.80 1.13 14.54
CA VAL A 54 -24.94 0.35 15.44
C VAL A 54 -24.09 1.32 16.26
N ASP A 55 -23.85 0.99 17.52
CA ASP A 55 -22.86 1.70 18.33
C ASP A 55 -21.44 1.25 17.94
N PHE A 56 -20.72 2.11 17.22
CA PHE A 56 -19.35 1.83 16.77
C PHE A 56 -18.30 1.98 17.89
N THR A 57 -18.70 2.40 19.10
CA THR A 57 -17.84 2.46 20.28
C THR A 57 -17.86 1.15 21.08
N ASP A 58 -18.85 0.29 20.87
CA ASP A 58 -18.94 -1.04 21.45
C ASP A 58 -18.16 -2.07 20.61
N PHE A 59 -17.15 -2.68 21.23
CA PHE A 59 -16.36 -3.74 20.60
C PHE A 59 -17.20 -4.96 20.21
N SER A 60 -18.18 -5.34 21.04
CA SER A 60 -19.04 -6.49 20.77
C SER A 60 -19.94 -6.23 19.56
N ALA A 61 -20.53 -5.04 19.49
CA ALA A 61 -21.32 -4.60 18.35
C ALA A 61 -20.51 -4.56 17.04
N THR A 62 -19.29 -4.01 17.08
CA THR A 62 -18.44 -3.93 15.88
C THR A 62 -17.91 -5.30 15.44
N ARG A 63 -17.52 -6.18 16.38
CA ARG A 63 -17.12 -7.56 16.08
C ARG A 63 -18.27 -8.34 15.45
N GLU A 64 -19.47 -8.24 16.01
CA GLU A 64 -20.64 -8.95 15.50
C GLU A 64 -21.08 -8.41 14.13
N LEU A 65 -21.04 -7.08 13.92
CA LEU A 65 -21.27 -6.49 12.60
C LEU A 65 -20.26 -7.03 11.57
N THR A 66 -18.97 -7.03 11.90
CA THR A 66 -17.92 -7.55 11.00
C THR A 66 -18.13 -9.02 10.67
N ARG A 67 -18.48 -9.86 11.66
CA ARG A 67 -18.82 -11.27 11.44
C ARG A 67 -20.01 -11.42 10.49
N VAL A 68 -21.08 -10.68 10.72
CA VAL A 68 -22.29 -10.75 9.88
C VAL A 68 -21.98 -10.32 8.46
N LEU A 69 -21.25 -9.23 8.25
CA LEU A 69 -20.86 -8.78 6.91
C LEU A 69 -19.98 -9.82 6.20
N LEU A 70 -19.00 -10.39 6.88
CA LEU A 70 -18.15 -11.44 6.29
C LEU A 70 -18.94 -12.69 5.92
N LEU A 71 -19.86 -13.14 6.77
CA LEU A 71 -20.68 -14.29 6.50
C LEU A 71 -21.70 -14.02 5.38
N HIS A 72 -22.47 -12.95 5.51
CA HIS A 72 -23.56 -12.59 4.59
C HIS A 72 -23.03 -12.26 3.20
N ASP A 73 -22.01 -11.41 3.13
CA ASP A 73 -21.58 -10.85 1.87
C ASP A 73 -20.44 -11.62 1.20
N HIS A 74 -19.59 -12.25 1.99
CA HIS A 74 -18.36 -12.87 1.51
C HIS A 74 -18.33 -14.40 1.71
N GLY A 75 -19.36 -14.98 2.36
CA GLY A 75 -19.40 -16.40 2.67
C GLY A 75 -18.23 -16.84 3.56
N VAL A 76 -17.70 -15.94 4.39
CA VAL A 76 -16.55 -16.18 5.27
C VAL A 76 -17.05 -16.34 6.70
N ASN A 77 -16.79 -17.51 7.29
CA ASN A 77 -17.02 -17.77 8.70
C ASN A 77 -15.84 -17.26 9.53
N TRP A 78 -16.06 -16.29 10.40
CA TRP A 78 -14.97 -15.50 10.98
C TRP A 78 -15.23 -15.13 12.44
N TRP A 79 -14.17 -15.12 13.26
CA TRP A 79 -14.21 -14.63 14.62
C TRP A 79 -12.84 -14.15 15.12
N ILE A 80 -12.82 -13.27 16.11
CA ILE A 80 -11.62 -12.87 16.85
C ILE A 80 -11.88 -12.86 18.35
N PRO A 81 -10.86 -13.13 19.19
CA PRO A 81 -11.00 -13.05 20.63
C PRO A 81 -11.09 -11.58 21.07
N ASP A 82 -11.45 -11.38 22.33
CA ASP A 82 -11.51 -10.04 22.92
C ASP A 82 -10.12 -9.37 22.92
N GLY A 83 -10.11 -8.04 22.79
CA GLY A 83 -8.90 -7.23 22.82
C GLY A 83 -8.14 -7.12 21.50
N GLN A 84 -8.44 -7.95 20.49
CA GLN A 84 -7.81 -7.86 19.16
C GLN A 84 -8.43 -6.76 18.30
N LEU A 85 -7.69 -6.28 17.29
CA LEU A 85 -8.18 -5.26 16.37
C LEU A 85 -9.31 -5.82 15.49
N CYS A 86 -10.53 -5.25 15.65
CA CYS A 86 -11.66 -5.58 14.79
C CYS A 86 -11.62 -4.81 13.47
N PRO A 87 -11.51 -5.48 12.30
CA PRO A 87 -11.40 -4.78 11.03
C PRO A 87 -12.76 -4.28 10.53
N THR A 88 -12.75 -3.14 9.82
CA THR A 88 -13.94 -2.65 9.10
C THR A 88 -13.95 -3.18 7.67
N VAL A 89 -14.84 -4.15 7.38
CA VAL A 89 -14.90 -4.87 6.09
C VAL A 89 -14.86 -3.93 4.86
N PRO A 90 -15.66 -2.84 4.79
CA PRO A 90 -15.67 -2.00 3.58
C PRO A 90 -14.31 -1.32 3.33
N ASN A 91 -13.61 -0.87 4.37
CA ASN A 91 -12.29 -0.26 4.22
C ASN A 91 -11.25 -1.27 3.75
N ARG A 92 -11.28 -2.48 4.30
CA ARG A 92 -10.32 -3.55 3.90
C ARG A 92 -10.58 -4.00 2.46
N SER A 93 -11.84 -4.10 2.05
CA SER A 93 -12.23 -4.39 0.67
C SER A 93 -11.79 -3.28 -0.32
N ASN A 94 -11.83 -2.00 0.06
CA ASN A 94 -11.28 -0.92 -0.77
C ASN A 94 -9.79 -1.14 -1.11
N TYR A 95 -9.02 -1.63 -0.15
CA TYR A 95 -7.61 -1.91 -0.36
C TYR A 95 -7.41 -3.10 -1.31
N ILE A 96 -8.15 -4.20 -1.11
CA ILE A 96 -8.09 -5.36 -2.02
C ILE A 96 -8.40 -4.96 -3.48
N HIS A 97 -9.46 -4.17 -3.71
CA HIS A 97 -9.79 -3.73 -5.07
C HIS A 97 -8.78 -2.73 -5.65
N TRP A 98 -8.14 -1.91 -4.82
CA TRP A 98 -7.06 -1.07 -5.32
C TRP A 98 -5.83 -1.88 -5.74
N ILE A 99 -5.50 -2.95 -5.01
CA ILE A 99 -4.45 -3.89 -5.42
C ILE A 99 -4.85 -4.57 -6.74
N GLU A 100 -6.12 -4.94 -6.90
CA GLU A 100 -6.64 -5.49 -8.16
C GLU A 100 -6.44 -4.53 -9.34
N ASP A 101 -6.67 -3.22 -9.15
CA ASP A 101 -6.36 -2.20 -10.16
C ASP A 101 -4.86 -2.12 -10.47
N LEU A 102 -4.01 -2.15 -9.44
CA LEU A 102 -2.55 -2.11 -9.61
C LEU A 102 -2.05 -3.31 -10.43
N LEU A 103 -2.59 -4.50 -10.15
CA LEU A 103 -2.23 -5.74 -10.84
C LEU A 103 -2.75 -5.77 -12.28
N SER A 104 -3.96 -5.27 -12.51
CA SER A 104 -4.58 -5.16 -13.84
C SER A 104 -3.97 -4.05 -14.69
N SER A 105 -3.24 -3.13 -14.07
CA SER A 105 -2.59 -2.04 -14.79
C SER A 105 -1.46 -2.55 -15.70
N ASN A 106 -1.36 -1.96 -16.89
CA ASN A 106 -0.25 -2.19 -17.82
C ASN A 106 1.03 -1.42 -17.44
N LEU A 107 1.09 -0.86 -16.22
CA LEU A 107 2.15 0.04 -15.81
C LEU A 107 3.48 -0.70 -15.67
N ILE A 108 3.47 -1.84 -14.97
CA ILE A 108 4.64 -2.71 -14.80
C ILE A 108 4.32 -4.12 -15.31
N PRO A 109 5.27 -4.81 -15.96
CA PRO A 109 5.04 -6.17 -16.44
C PRO A 109 4.67 -7.12 -15.29
N PRO A 110 3.87 -8.16 -15.56
CA PRO A 110 3.66 -9.22 -14.60
C PRO A 110 4.99 -9.93 -14.32
N VAL A 111 5.19 -10.35 -13.07
CA VAL A 111 6.26 -11.29 -12.74
C VAL A 111 5.78 -12.65 -13.24
N SER A 112 6.66 -13.41 -13.89
CA SER A 112 6.36 -14.75 -14.38
C SER A 112 6.06 -15.68 -13.21
N SER A 113 4.78 -15.82 -12.84
CA SER A 113 4.33 -16.81 -11.87
C SER A 113 4.07 -18.15 -12.57
N SER A 114 4.48 -19.24 -11.93
CA SER A 114 4.34 -20.61 -12.46
C SER A 114 2.89 -21.12 -12.41
N SER A 115 2.06 -20.57 -11.53
CA SER A 115 0.71 -21.08 -11.24
C SER A 115 -0.42 -20.36 -11.97
N GLY A 116 -0.15 -19.20 -12.60
CA GLY A 116 -1.18 -18.33 -13.19
C GLY A 116 -2.17 -17.72 -12.18
N ARG A 117 -2.03 -18.01 -10.88
CA ARG A 117 -2.84 -17.48 -9.78
C ARG A 117 -2.11 -16.34 -9.11
N VAL A 118 -2.84 -15.28 -8.79
CA VAL A 118 -2.28 -14.15 -8.03
C VAL A 118 -1.90 -14.62 -6.62
N ARG A 119 -0.69 -14.26 -6.18
CA ARG A 119 -0.18 -14.59 -4.85
C ARG A 119 0.22 -13.33 -4.08
N GLY A 120 -0.46 -13.07 -2.97
CA GLY A 120 -0.21 -11.95 -2.06
C GLY A 120 0.59 -12.35 -0.82
N PHE A 121 1.22 -11.37 -0.19
CA PHE A 121 1.84 -11.50 1.14
C PHE A 121 1.24 -10.45 2.08
N ASP A 122 0.67 -10.87 3.20
CA ASP A 122 0.09 -9.99 4.20
C ASP A 122 1.04 -9.87 5.41
N ILE A 123 1.44 -8.62 5.69
CA ILE A 123 2.38 -8.26 6.76
C ILE A 123 1.57 -7.82 7.98
N GLY A 124 1.66 -8.57 9.07
CA GLY A 124 0.84 -8.32 10.26
C GLY A 124 -0.62 -8.68 9.97
N THR A 125 -0.87 -9.95 9.64
CA THR A 125 -2.20 -10.42 9.25
C THR A 125 -3.21 -10.35 10.40
N GLY A 126 -2.71 -10.28 11.65
CA GLY A 126 -3.51 -10.17 12.86
C GLY A 126 -4.36 -11.41 13.12
N ALA A 127 -5.00 -11.46 14.29
CA ALA A 127 -5.97 -12.52 14.61
C ALA A 127 -7.12 -12.59 13.58
N ASN A 128 -7.42 -11.45 12.94
CA ASN A 128 -8.53 -11.34 12.00
C ASN A 128 -8.23 -11.92 10.60
N CYS A 129 -6.98 -12.00 10.15
CA CYS A 129 -6.62 -12.51 8.82
C CYS A 129 -7.46 -11.93 7.66
N ILE A 130 -7.84 -10.65 7.76
CA ILE A 130 -8.91 -10.08 6.93
C ILE A 130 -8.53 -9.97 5.45
N TYR A 131 -7.28 -9.62 5.12
CA TYR A 131 -6.85 -9.46 3.73
C TYR A 131 -6.74 -10.80 3.00
N PRO A 132 -6.11 -11.84 3.57
CA PRO A 132 -6.11 -13.17 2.96
C PRO A 132 -7.51 -13.71 2.71
N LEU A 133 -8.41 -13.63 3.72
CA LEU A 133 -9.77 -14.14 3.60
C LEU A 133 -10.58 -13.38 2.53
N LEU A 134 -10.53 -12.04 2.53
CA LEU A 134 -11.23 -11.25 1.52
C LEU A 134 -10.67 -11.46 0.12
N GLY A 135 -9.34 -11.46 -0.05
CA GLY A 135 -8.73 -11.66 -1.37
C GLY A 135 -8.98 -13.05 -1.94
N ALA A 136 -8.96 -14.08 -1.09
CA ALA A 136 -9.31 -15.45 -1.48
C ALA A 136 -10.80 -15.57 -1.85
N SER A 137 -11.70 -15.05 -1.01
CA SER A 137 -13.16 -15.09 -1.25
C SER A 137 -13.59 -14.29 -2.48
N LEU A 138 -13.08 -13.06 -2.64
CA LEU A 138 -13.50 -12.16 -3.72
C LEU A 138 -12.87 -12.50 -5.07
N LEU A 139 -11.59 -12.89 -5.09
CA LEU A 139 -10.78 -12.92 -6.31
C LEU A 139 -10.03 -14.24 -6.52
N GLY A 140 -10.20 -15.22 -5.63
CA GLY A 140 -9.51 -16.52 -5.73
C GLY A 140 -7.99 -16.41 -5.56
N TRP A 141 -7.51 -15.32 -4.94
CA TRP A 141 -6.09 -15.10 -4.71
C TRP A 141 -5.55 -16.05 -3.64
N SER A 142 -4.29 -16.43 -3.78
CA SER A 142 -3.55 -17.13 -2.72
C SER A 142 -2.75 -16.14 -1.88
N PHE A 143 -2.53 -16.46 -0.61
CA PHE A 143 -1.85 -15.59 0.35
C PHE A 143 -0.89 -16.35 1.24
N VAL A 144 0.17 -15.64 1.63
CA VAL A 144 0.91 -15.91 2.86
C VAL A 144 0.58 -14.78 3.84
N GLY A 145 -0.05 -15.10 4.97
CA GLY A 145 -0.26 -14.16 6.08
C GLY A 145 0.79 -14.37 7.15
N SER A 146 1.49 -13.31 7.54
CA SER A 146 2.52 -13.37 8.58
C SER A 146 2.15 -12.53 9.79
N ASP A 147 2.53 -12.99 10.98
CA ASP A 147 2.42 -12.23 12.22
C ASP A 147 3.55 -12.60 13.19
N VAL A 148 3.72 -11.80 14.25
CA VAL A 148 4.74 -11.99 15.29
C VAL A 148 4.15 -12.45 16.61
N THR A 149 2.83 -12.36 16.80
CA THR A 149 2.18 -12.75 18.07
C THR A 149 1.51 -14.10 17.98
N ASP A 150 1.67 -14.94 19.01
CA ASP A 150 1.07 -16.28 19.03
C ASP A 150 -0.47 -16.23 18.96
N VAL A 151 -1.08 -15.25 19.62
CA VAL A 151 -2.55 -15.04 19.58
C VAL A 151 -3.03 -14.72 18.17
N ALA A 152 -2.35 -13.82 17.45
CA ALA A 152 -2.71 -13.51 16.07
C ALA A 152 -2.57 -14.74 15.17
N LEU A 153 -1.45 -15.46 15.29
CA LEU A 153 -1.18 -16.66 14.49
C LEU A 153 -2.19 -17.78 14.74
N GLU A 154 -2.54 -18.03 16.00
CA GLU A 154 -3.53 -19.05 16.38
C GLU A 154 -4.91 -18.72 15.80
N TRP A 155 -5.38 -17.49 15.96
CA TRP A 155 -6.71 -17.09 15.50
C TRP A 155 -6.79 -16.91 13.99
N ALA A 156 -5.72 -16.44 13.35
CA ALA A 156 -5.63 -16.42 11.90
C ALA A 156 -5.78 -17.83 11.32
N LYS A 157 -5.07 -18.83 11.88
CA LYS A 157 -5.21 -20.24 11.50
C LYS A 157 -6.63 -20.76 11.70
N LYS A 158 -7.23 -20.52 12.87
CA LYS A 158 -8.63 -20.90 13.15
C LYS A 158 -9.60 -20.29 12.12
N ASN A 159 -9.42 -19.02 11.77
CA ASN A 159 -10.25 -18.37 10.76
C ASN A 159 -10.08 -18.98 9.36
N VAL A 160 -8.87 -19.38 8.98
CA VAL A 160 -8.63 -20.11 7.74
C VAL A 160 -9.28 -21.50 7.78
N GLU A 161 -9.10 -22.26 8.86
CA GLU A 161 -9.65 -23.61 9.04
C GLU A 161 -11.18 -23.63 9.06
N ASN A 162 -11.82 -22.57 9.59
CA ASN A 162 -13.27 -22.40 9.58
C ASN A 162 -13.84 -22.15 8.17
N ASN A 163 -12.99 -21.98 7.15
CA ASN A 163 -13.36 -21.79 5.76
C ASN A 163 -12.63 -22.81 4.86
N PRO A 164 -13.03 -24.10 4.86
CA PRO A 164 -12.33 -25.16 4.12
C PRO A 164 -12.18 -24.87 2.62
N GLN A 165 -13.13 -24.14 2.03
CA GLN A 165 -13.10 -23.70 0.63
C GLN A 165 -11.98 -22.69 0.31
N LEU A 166 -11.41 -22.03 1.33
CA LEU A 166 -10.32 -21.06 1.22
C LEU A 166 -9.00 -21.56 1.79
N ALA A 167 -9.01 -22.67 2.56
CA ALA A 167 -7.86 -23.12 3.34
C ALA A 167 -6.61 -23.40 2.49
N GLU A 168 -6.76 -24.01 1.31
CA GLU A 168 -5.65 -24.27 0.40
C GLU A 168 -5.05 -23.00 -0.22
N LEU A 169 -5.74 -21.86 -0.13
CA LEU A 169 -5.27 -20.60 -0.67
C LEU A 169 -4.46 -19.79 0.34
N ILE A 170 -4.51 -20.11 1.64
CA ILE A 170 -3.97 -19.23 2.69
C ILE A 170 -3.00 -20.01 3.59
N GLU A 171 -1.73 -19.59 3.59
CA GLU A 171 -0.70 -20.08 4.51
C GLU A 171 -0.46 -19.04 5.63
N ILE A 172 -0.41 -19.47 6.89
CA ILE A 172 -0.07 -18.61 8.03
C ILE A 172 1.35 -18.89 8.51
N ARG A 173 2.19 -17.84 8.64
CA ARG A 173 3.59 -17.93 9.04
C ARG A 173 3.92 -17.11 10.28
N ASN A 174 4.72 -17.68 11.17
CA ASN A 174 5.33 -16.94 12.28
C ASN A 174 6.57 -16.20 11.77
N ALA A 175 6.56 -14.87 11.82
CA ALA A 175 7.68 -14.04 11.38
C ALA A 175 8.92 -14.17 12.30
N ASN A 176 8.74 -14.47 13.59
CA ASN A 176 9.85 -14.65 14.53
C ASN A 176 10.64 -15.95 14.31
N ALA A 177 10.05 -16.94 13.62
CA ALA A 177 10.72 -18.22 13.39
C ALA A 177 12.01 -18.08 12.57
N ALA A 178 12.06 -17.09 11.66
CA ALA A 178 13.24 -16.80 10.87
C ALA A 178 14.39 -16.26 11.74
N SER A 179 14.08 -15.36 12.68
CA SER A 179 15.05 -14.79 13.61
C SER A 179 15.65 -15.85 14.54
N LEU A 180 14.83 -16.77 15.05
CA LEU A 180 15.28 -17.87 15.91
C LEU A 180 16.25 -18.83 15.20
N SER A 181 16.05 -19.07 13.89
CA SER A 181 16.97 -19.90 13.10
C SER A 181 18.32 -19.21 12.87
N ALA A 182 18.32 -17.89 12.62
CA ALA A 182 19.53 -17.12 12.40
C ALA A 182 20.35 -16.95 13.69
N GLU A 183 19.69 -16.72 14.83
CA GLU A 183 20.32 -16.65 16.16
C GLU A 183 20.94 -18.00 16.55
N SER A 184 20.23 -19.11 16.29
CA SER A 184 20.76 -20.45 16.54
C SER A 184 22.02 -20.74 15.72
N GLU A 185 22.07 -20.34 14.45
CA GLU A 185 23.27 -20.46 13.61
C GLU A 185 24.41 -19.54 14.05
N ALA A 186 24.09 -18.32 14.53
CA ALA A 186 25.08 -17.38 15.04
C ALA A 186 25.73 -17.88 16.34
N ILE A 187 24.94 -18.41 17.29
CA ILE A 187 25.43 -19.00 18.55
C ILE A 187 26.37 -20.18 18.26
N VAL A 188 26.03 -21.03 17.28
CA VAL A 188 26.91 -22.14 16.86
C VAL A 188 28.23 -21.61 16.28
N ARG A 189 28.21 -20.53 15.50
CA ARG A 189 29.44 -19.91 14.95
C ARG A 189 30.28 -19.21 16.00
N GLU A 190 29.66 -18.62 17.02
CA GLU A 190 30.34 -17.90 18.10
C GLU A 190 31.01 -18.88 19.07
N SER A 191 30.42 -20.06 19.30
CA SER A 191 31.05 -21.17 20.04
C SER A 191 32.35 -21.72 19.41
N ILE A 192 32.69 -21.30 18.17
CA ILE A 192 33.92 -21.69 17.46
C ILE A 192 34.99 -20.58 17.53
N ARG A 193 34.68 -19.39 18.06
CA ARG A 193 35.64 -18.28 18.18
C ARG A 193 35.77 -17.81 19.63
N GLU A 194 36.61 -18.49 20.41
CA GLU A 194 37.09 -17.93 21.67
C GLU A 194 38.20 -16.88 21.43
N ASN A 195 38.07 -15.78 22.19
CA ASN A 195 39.04 -14.73 22.51
C ASN A 195 39.31 -13.64 21.46
N VAL A 196 38.56 -12.53 21.53
CA VAL A 196 39.06 -11.17 21.87
C VAL A 196 37.89 -10.36 22.44
N LEU A 197 38.02 -9.84 23.66
CA LEU A 197 37.08 -8.87 24.25
C LEU A 197 37.49 -7.44 23.83
N GLU A 198 36.60 -6.74 23.14
CA GLU A 198 36.63 -5.29 22.94
C GLU A 198 35.31 -4.69 23.48
N PRO A 199 35.29 -3.45 23.99
CA PRO A 199 34.15 -2.92 24.74
C PRO A 199 32.98 -2.56 23.82
N ALA A 200 31.77 -2.89 24.27
CA ALA A 200 30.53 -2.62 23.56
C ALA A 200 30.24 -1.10 23.46
N GLU A 201 30.36 -0.55 22.26
CA GLU A 201 29.69 0.69 21.87
C GLU A 201 28.17 0.45 21.79
N ASP A 202 27.37 1.49 22.09
CA ASP A 202 25.91 1.49 22.07
C ASP A 202 25.34 0.87 20.77
N VAL A 203 25.03 -0.43 20.81
CA VAL A 203 24.35 -1.12 19.73
C VAL A 203 22.90 -0.64 19.74
N ALA A 204 22.59 0.34 18.89
CA ALA A 204 21.21 0.65 18.54
C ALA A 204 20.54 -0.67 18.11
N MET A 205 19.64 -1.17 18.97
CA MET A 205 18.95 -2.44 18.83
C MET A 205 18.31 -2.51 17.43
N GLN A 206 18.98 -3.18 16.49
CA GLN A 206 18.50 -3.34 15.12
C GLN A 206 17.20 -4.15 15.20
N LYS A 207 16.07 -3.52 14.86
CA LYS A 207 14.80 -4.23 14.81
C LYS A 207 14.92 -5.37 13.79
N PRO A 208 14.37 -6.56 14.09
CA PRO A 208 14.37 -7.65 13.14
C PRO A 208 13.66 -7.21 11.85
N PRO A 209 14.11 -7.68 10.68
CA PRO A 209 13.45 -7.36 9.42
C PRO A 209 11.99 -7.81 9.44
N VAL A 210 11.14 -7.08 8.74
CA VAL A 210 9.70 -7.35 8.67
C VAL A 210 9.41 -8.42 7.61
N LEU A 211 10.13 -8.37 6.49
CA LEU A 211 9.95 -9.28 5.36
C LEU A 211 11.16 -10.20 5.15
N VAL A 212 12.38 -9.72 5.41
CA VAL A 212 13.60 -10.50 5.18
C VAL A 212 13.68 -11.64 6.18
N GLY A 213 13.85 -12.87 5.70
CA GLY A 213 13.81 -14.10 6.50
C GLY A 213 12.43 -14.74 6.59
N VAL A 214 11.34 -13.96 6.49
CA VAL A 214 9.96 -14.51 6.45
C VAL A 214 9.56 -14.94 5.04
N VAL A 215 10.02 -14.19 4.03
CA VAL A 215 9.95 -14.57 2.63
C VAL A 215 11.06 -15.59 2.35
N LYS A 216 10.67 -16.80 1.95
CA LYS A 216 11.64 -17.88 1.70
C LYS A 216 12.41 -17.59 0.41
N GLU A 217 13.63 -18.13 0.31
CA GLU A 217 14.40 -18.06 -0.93
C GLU A 217 13.58 -18.62 -2.10
N SER A 218 13.72 -18.02 -3.28
CA SER A 218 12.98 -18.36 -4.52
C SER A 218 11.48 -18.08 -4.53
N GLU A 219 10.87 -17.61 -3.43
CA GLU A 219 9.47 -17.19 -3.48
C GLU A 219 9.28 -15.87 -4.23
N SER A 220 8.22 -15.82 -5.02
CA SER A 220 7.74 -14.62 -5.69
C SER A 220 6.27 -14.37 -5.37
N PHE A 221 5.91 -13.11 -5.31
CA PHE A 221 4.57 -12.61 -5.00
C PHE A 221 4.18 -11.49 -5.97
N ASP A 222 2.90 -11.42 -6.27
CA ASP A 222 2.32 -10.33 -7.07
C ASP A 222 2.21 -9.04 -6.27
N PHE A 223 2.03 -9.15 -4.95
CA PHE A 223 2.03 -7.99 -4.07
C PHE A 223 2.33 -8.34 -2.62
N CYS A 224 2.76 -7.36 -1.83
CA CYS A 224 2.52 -7.35 -0.39
C CYS A 224 1.44 -6.34 -0.01
N VAL A 225 0.72 -6.60 1.07
CA VAL A 225 -0.29 -5.75 1.70
C VAL A 225 0.07 -5.59 3.17
N CYS A 226 -0.15 -4.40 3.71
CA CYS A 226 0.16 -4.09 5.10
C CYS A 226 -0.81 -3.04 5.64
N ASN A 227 -1.37 -3.29 6.82
CA ASN A 227 -2.04 -2.27 7.63
C ASN A 227 -1.19 -2.04 8.89
N PRO A 228 -0.27 -1.06 8.86
CA PRO A 228 0.75 -0.94 9.89
C PRO A 228 0.15 -0.53 11.25
N PRO A 229 0.85 -0.82 12.37
CA PRO A 229 0.56 -0.16 13.64
C PRO A 229 0.69 1.36 13.45
N PHE A 230 -0.39 2.09 13.70
CA PHE A 230 -0.51 3.50 13.33
C PHE A 230 0.05 4.48 14.37
N PHE A 231 0.27 4.02 15.59
CA PHE A 231 0.49 4.88 16.75
C PHE A 231 1.89 4.72 17.33
N GLU A 232 2.40 5.79 17.93
CA GLU A 232 3.64 5.75 18.72
C GLU A 232 3.39 5.27 20.14
N SER A 233 2.16 5.42 20.65
CA SER A 233 1.75 4.97 21.98
C SER A 233 0.27 4.58 22.02
N ILE A 234 -0.12 3.81 23.03
CA ILE A 234 -1.51 3.34 23.19
C ILE A 234 -2.45 4.49 23.60
N GLU A 235 -1.94 5.49 24.31
CA GLU A 235 -2.68 6.70 24.67
C GLU A 235 -3.14 7.43 23.41
N GLU A 236 -2.28 7.51 22.39
CA GLU A 236 -2.62 8.12 21.11
C GLU A 236 -3.73 7.35 20.38
N ALA A 237 -3.72 6.01 20.46
CA ALA A 237 -4.74 5.15 19.87
C ALA A 237 -6.13 5.40 20.50
N GLY A 238 -6.18 5.68 21.81
CA GLY A 238 -7.40 5.93 22.56
C GLY A 238 -8.06 7.31 22.34
N LEU A 239 -7.43 8.21 21.58
CA LEU A 239 -7.92 9.60 21.42
C LEU A 239 -9.16 9.75 20.53
N ASN A 240 -9.58 8.71 19.80
CA ASN A 240 -10.77 8.78 18.95
C ASN A 240 -12.03 8.27 19.70
N PRO A 241 -12.90 9.14 20.22
CA PRO A 241 -14.06 8.73 21.02
C PRO A 241 -15.18 8.10 20.18
N LYS A 242 -15.05 8.08 18.84
CA LYS A 242 -16.13 7.64 17.92
C LYS A 242 -16.02 6.18 17.49
N THR A 243 -15.00 5.47 17.94
CA THR A 243 -14.73 4.08 17.55
C THR A 243 -14.21 3.30 18.73
N SER A 244 -14.58 2.02 18.85
CA SER A 244 -13.98 1.11 19.81
C SER A 244 -12.49 1.00 19.50
N CYS A 245 -11.64 1.41 20.45
CA CYS A 245 -10.20 1.16 20.36
C CYS A 245 -9.91 -0.27 20.83
N GLY A 246 -10.28 -1.25 20.00
CA GLY A 246 -9.79 -2.63 20.14
C GLY A 246 -8.42 -2.78 19.46
N GLY A 247 -7.61 -3.73 19.90
CA GLY A 247 -6.25 -3.97 19.40
C GLY A 247 -5.25 -4.04 20.54
N THR A 248 -4.31 -4.98 20.45
CA THR A 248 -3.21 -5.06 21.43
C THR A 248 -2.17 -3.97 21.16
N ALA A 249 -1.27 -3.75 22.13
CA ALA A 249 -0.17 -2.79 21.94
C ALA A 249 0.68 -3.16 20.72
N GLU A 250 0.87 -4.45 20.46
CA GLU A 250 1.65 -4.97 19.34
C GLU A 250 0.96 -4.76 17.98
N GLU A 251 -0.38 -4.74 17.92
CA GLU A 251 -1.14 -4.44 16.70
C GLU A 251 -1.21 -2.92 16.41
N MET A 252 -1.13 -2.10 17.46
CA MET A 252 -1.49 -0.68 17.38
C MET A 252 -0.28 0.25 17.45
N VAL A 253 0.79 -0.18 18.13
CA VAL A 253 1.93 0.66 18.49
C VAL A 253 3.23 0.11 17.91
N CYS A 254 4.05 1.02 17.38
CA CYS A 254 5.42 0.70 17.01
C CYS A 254 6.33 1.88 17.40
N PRO A 255 7.55 1.64 17.93
CA PRO A 255 8.51 2.72 18.16
C PRO A 255 8.82 3.49 16.87
N GLY A 256 8.59 4.81 16.89
CA GLY A 256 8.66 5.69 15.70
C GLY A 256 7.40 5.66 14.81
N GLY A 257 6.36 4.99 15.28
CA GLY A 257 5.02 4.92 14.71
C GLY A 257 4.97 4.33 13.31
N GLU A 258 3.88 4.66 12.63
CA GLU A 258 3.66 4.29 11.22
C GLU A 258 4.84 4.65 10.31
N LEU A 259 5.43 5.83 10.51
CA LEU A 259 6.49 6.33 9.63
C LEU A 259 7.72 5.42 9.70
N ALA A 260 8.13 5.02 10.91
CA ALA A 260 9.25 4.11 11.09
C ALA A 260 8.93 2.72 10.54
N PHE A 261 7.74 2.18 10.84
CA PHE A 261 7.35 0.86 10.39
C PHE A 261 7.32 0.73 8.86
N VAL A 262 6.68 1.67 8.16
CA VAL A 262 6.62 1.63 6.68
C VAL A 262 8.00 1.96 6.07
N THR A 263 8.83 2.75 6.75
CA THR A 263 10.23 2.94 6.34
C THR A 263 10.99 1.62 6.35
N GLN A 264 10.82 0.79 7.38
CA GLN A 264 11.45 -0.53 7.45
C GLN A 264 11.01 -1.43 6.29
N ILE A 265 9.70 -1.45 5.94
CA ILE A 265 9.21 -2.22 4.79
C ILE A 265 9.86 -1.72 3.48
N ILE A 266 10.05 -0.41 3.33
CA ILE A 266 10.75 0.16 2.17
C ILE A 266 12.22 -0.30 2.14
N GLU A 267 12.90 -0.33 3.27
CA GLU A 267 14.30 -0.78 3.37
C GLU A 267 14.43 -2.28 3.05
N ASP A 268 13.59 -3.13 3.64
CA ASP A 268 13.52 -4.57 3.34
C ASP A 268 13.22 -4.84 1.87
N SER A 269 12.38 -4.00 1.24
CA SER A 269 12.02 -4.14 -0.17
C SER A 269 13.20 -3.96 -1.12
N VAL A 270 14.27 -3.28 -0.70
CA VAL A 270 15.52 -3.16 -1.47
C VAL A 270 16.27 -4.48 -1.55
N SER A 271 16.14 -5.36 -0.56
CA SER A 271 16.73 -6.71 -0.61
C SER A 271 15.84 -7.67 -1.41
N LEU A 272 14.52 -7.46 -1.38
CA LEU A 272 13.52 -8.35 -1.97
C LEU A 272 13.04 -7.93 -3.36
N LYS A 273 13.67 -6.93 -3.99
CA LYS A 273 13.26 -6.23 -5.22
C LYS A 273 12.36 -7.03 -6.15
N ASN A 274 12.89 -8.12 -6.70
CA ASN A 274 12.24 -8.90 -7.75
C ASN A 274 11.34 -10.04 -7.21
N SER A 275 11.37 -10.28 -5.90
CA SER A 275 10.45 -11.21 -5.22
C SER A 275 9.03 -10.67 -5.15
N PHE A 276 8.83 -9.35 -5.30
CA PHE A 276 7.51 -8.74 -5.34
C PHE A 276 7.31 -7.90 -6.59
N ARG A 277 6.15 -8.05 -7.23
CA ARG A 277 5.74 -7.13 -8.31
C ARG A 277 5.35 -5.76 -7.73
N TRP A 278 4.55 -5.75 -6.67
CA TRP A 278 4.17 -4.54 -5.94
C TRP A 278 4.43 -4.66 -4.45
N PHE A 279 5.03 -3.63 -3.85
CA PHE A 279 4.98 -3.44 -2.41
C PHE A 279 3.87 -2.44 -2.11
N THR A 280 3.04 -2.70 -1.10
CA THR A 280 1.98 -1.77 -0.71
C THR A 280 1.83 -1.66 0.80
N SER A 281 1.44 -0.48 1.28
CA SER A 281 1.02 -0.27 2.68
C SER A 281 -0.13 0.73 2.76
N MET A 282 -1.07 0.51 3.68
CA MET A 282 -1.99 1.55 4.12
C MET A 282 -1.22 2.59 4.94
N VAL A 283 -1.68 3.84 4.84
CA VAL A 283 -1.15 4.98 5.57
C VAL A 283 -2.32 5.74 6.21
N GLY A 284 -2.26 5.93 7.52
CA GLY A 284 -3.24 6.58 8.38
C GLY A 284 -3.03 8.09 8.51
N ARG A 285 -1.80 8.60 8.31
CA ARG A 285 -1.51 10.04 8.37
C ARG A 285 -1.05 10.57 7.03
N LYS A 286 -1.76 11.57 6.50
CA LYS A 286 -1.41 12.22 5.23
C LYS A 286 0.00 12.83 5.23
N ALA A 287 0.46 13.32 6.38
CA ALA A 287 1.82 13.85 6.53
C ALA A 287 2.89 12.77 6.28
N ASN A 288 2.67 11.55 6.79
CA ASN A 288 3.56 10.41 6.60
C ASN A 288 3.60 9.98 5.13
N LEU A 289 2.46 9.99 4.43
CA LEU A 289 2.39 9.60 3.01
C LEU A 289 3.42 10.34 2.15
N LYS A 290 3.53 11.67 2.31
CA LYS A 290 4.48 12.49 1.53
C LYS A 290 5.94 12.09 1.81
N LEU A 291 6.27 11.83 3.07
CA LEU A 291 7.61 11.43 3.49
C LEU A 291 7.95 10.02 2.98
N LEU A 292 7.02 9.08 3.11
CA LEU A 292 7.17 7.69 2.66
C LEU A 292 7.32 7.60 1.14
N MET A 293 6.56 8.38 0.37
CA MET A 293 6.76 8.49 -1.09
C MET A 293 8.17 8.96 -1.44
N SER A 294 8.71 9.93 -0.68
CA SER A 294 10.10 10.40 -0.90
C SER A 294 11.10 9.30 -0.57
N LYS A 295 10.92 8.57 0.54
CA LYS A 295 11.77 7.44 0.93
C LYS A 295 11.76 6.32 -0.11
N ALA A 296 10.59 5.90 -0.58
CA ALA A 296 10.49 4.86 -1.62
C ALA A 296 11.24 5.24 -2.91
N ARG A 297 11.12 6.51 -3.35
CA ARG A 297 11.88 7.00 -4.52
C ARG A 297 13.39 7.01 -4.26
N LYS A 298 13.82 7.48 -3.08
CA LYS A 298 15.24 7.50 -2.69
C LYS A 298 15.83 6.09 -2.58
N ALA A 299 15.03 5.10 -2.18
CA ALA A 299 15.40 3.69 -2.16
C ALA A 299 15.53 3.08 -3.56
N GLY A 300 15.18 3.80 -4.63
CA GLY A 300 15.32 3.37 -6.01
C GLY A 300 14.06 2.74 -6.61
N ALA A 301 12.87 2.95 -6.02
CA ALA A 301 11.63 2.50 -6.63
C ALA A 301 11.41 3.18 -8.00
N SER A 302 11.24 2.37 -9.04
CA SER A 302 10.98 2.82 -10.41
C SER A 302 9.58 3.40 -10.57
N VAL A 303 8.63 2.95 -9.73
CA VAL A 303 7.24 3.39 -9.74
C VAL A 303 6.77 3.61 -8.31
N VAL A 304 6.06 4.71 -8.08
CA VAL A 304 5.33 4.99 -6.83
C VAL A 304 3.91 5.45 -7.18
N LYS A 305 2.91 4.87 -6.51
CA LYS A 305 1.49 5.17 -6.65
C LYS A 305 0.84 5.37 -5.31
N THR A 306 -0.23 6.15 -5.31
CA THR A 306 -1.05 6.42 -4.12
C THR A 306 -2.52 6.41 -4.46
N THR A 307 -3.35 6.17 -3.46
CA THR A 307 -4.81 6.33 -3.55
C THR A 307 -5.37 6.83 -2.22
N ASP A 308 -6.63 7.27 -2.25
CA ASP A 308 -7.40 7.62 -1.06
C ASP A 308 -8.43 6.52 -0.79
N PHE A 309 -8.48 6.01 0.44
CA PHE A 309 -9.54 5.14 0.92
C PHE A 309 -10.48 5.94 1.81
N VAL A 310 -11.70 6.20 1.35
CA VAL A 310 -12.68 7.00 2.10
C VAL A 310 -13.89 6.14 2.47
N GLN A 311 -14.16 6.08 3.78
CA GLN A 311 -15.36 5.47 4.34
C GLN A 311 -15.93 6.38 5.44
N GLY A 312 -17.08 7.00 5.17
CA GLY A 312 -17.67 7.97 6.09
C GLY A 312 -16.72 9.15 6.34
N GLN A 313 -16.37 9.37 7.61
CA GLN A 313 -15.47 10.46 8.02
C GLN A 313 -14.00 10.03 8.08
N THR A 314 -13.71 8.74 7.95
CA THR A 314 -12.36 8.20 8.06
C THR A 314 -11.71 8.14 6.68
N ALA A 315 -10.67 8.94 6.50
CA ALA A 315 -9.77 8.84 5.36
C ALA A 315 -8.53 8.04 5.74
N ARG A 316 -8.13 7.14 4.84
CA ARG A 316 -6.83 6.46 4.82
C ARG A 316 -6.23 6.63 3.44
N TRP A 317 -4.96 6.33 3.29
CA TRP A 317 -4.23 6.41 2.04
C TRP A 317 -3.60 5.07 1.71
N GLY A 318 -3.53 4.71 0.44
CA GLY A 318 -2.70 3.61 -0.03
C GLY A 318 -1.38 4.17 -0.55
N LEU A 319 -0.27 3.51 -0.23
CA LEU A 319 1.04 3.70 -0.85
C LEU A 319 1.44 2.40 -1.54
N ALA A 320 1.85 2.49 -2.80
CA ALA A 320 2.38 1.36 -3.56
C ALA A 320 3.67 1.76 -4.26
N TRP A 321 4.64 0.85 -4.29
CA TRP A 321 5.88 1.04 -5.02
C TRP A 321 6.37 -0.25 -5.67
N SER A 322 7.19 -0.12 -6.71
CA SER A 322 7.80 -1.24 -7.40
C SER A 322 9.20 -0.88 -7.88
N PHE A 323 10.11 -1.84 -7.83
CA PHE A 323 11.44 -1.74 -8.44
C PHE A 323 11.43 -2.12 -9.92
N ILE A 324 10.37 -2.80 -10.38
CA ILE A 324 10.22 -3.21 -11.77
C ILE A 324 10.01 -1.96 -12.63
N ALA A 325 10.81 -1.84 -13.69
CA ALA A 325 10.70 -0.74 -14.62
C ALA A 325 9.31 -0.75 -15.31
N PRO A 326 8.69 0.43 -15.51
CA PRO A 326 7.45 0.52 -16.26
C PRO A 326 7.57 -0.10 -17.65
N ARG A 327 6.49 -0.68 -18.17
CA ARG A 327 6.43 -1.02 -19.59
C ARG A 327 6.56 0.26 -20.39
N ASN A 328 7.54 0.29 -21.31
CA ASN A 328 7.57 1.29 -22.35
C ASN A 328 6.22 1.27 -23.06
N LYS A 329 5.49 2.38 -23.05
CA LYS A 329 4.51 2.60 -24.12
C LYS A 329 5.34 2.59 -25.40
N VAL A 330 5.30 1.48 -26.14
CA VAL A 330 5.57 1.55 -27.57
C VAL A 330 4.54 2.54 -28.07
N LEU A 331 4.94 3.80 -28.24
CA LEU A 331 4.26 4.72 -29.12
C LEU A 331 4.29 3.99 -30.45
N ARG A 332 3.20 3.29 -30.78
CA ARG A 332 2.92 2.90 -32.15
C ARG A 332 3.16 4.17 -32.94
N SER A 333 4.10 4.11 -33.86
CA SER A 333 4.45 5.21 -34.74
C SER A 333 3.21 5.54 -35.57
N SER A 334 2.30 6.33 -35.01
CA SER A 334 1.49 7.21 -35.81
C SER A 334 2.46 8.18 -36.45
N THR A 335 2.42 8.22 -37.77
CA THR A 335 3.03 9.18 -38.70
C THR A 335 3.52 10.47 -38.02
N PRO A 336 4.74 10.96 -38.30
CA PRO A 336 5.34 12.08 -37.56
C PRO A 336 4.51 13.36 -37.73
N ALA A 337 3.55 13.56 -36.84
CA ALA A 337 2.96 14.87 -36.61
C ALA A 337 4.02 15.69 -35.88
N LYS A 338 4.39 16.84 -36.46
CA LYS A 338 5.25 17.82 -35.79
C LYS A 338 4.50 18.34 -34.56
N ASN A 339 4.83 17.83 -33.39
CA ASN A 339 4.29 18.36 -32.14
C ASN A 339 5.04 19.66 -31.82
N HIS A 340 4.34 20.78 -31.94
CA HIS A 340 4.88 22.09 -31.57
C HIS A 340 4.65 22.32 -30.07
N HIS A 341 5.73 22.55 -29.33
CA HIS A 341 5.68 22.89 -27.92
C HIS A 341 6.23 24.30 -27.73
N SER A 342 5.42 25.19 -27.16
CA SER A 342 5.81 26.56 -26.82
C SER A 342 5.77 26.76 -25.32
N PHE A 343 6.81 27.36 -24.75
CA PHE A 343 6.88 27.72 -23.34
C PHE A 343 7.58 29.08 -23.19
N MET A 344 7.33 29.75 -22.07
CA MET A 344 7.95 31.03 -21.76
C MET A 344 9.05 30.83 -20.72
N LEU A 345 10.26 31.32 -21.01
CA LEU A 345 11.36 31.34 -20.04
C LEU A 345 11.18 32.54 -19.12
N GLN A 346 10.96 32.30 -17.83
CA GLN A 346 10.90 33.35 -16.81
C GLN A 346 12.21 33.39 -16.00
N GLY A 347 12.60 34.58 -15.52
CA GLY A 347 13.77 34.75 -14.66
C GLY A 347 15.11 34.94 -15.37
N LEU A 348 15.13 35.08 -16.70
CA LEU A 348 16.35 35.43 -17.44
C LEU A 348 16.77 36.87 -17.14
N ARG A 349 18.03 37.06 -16.74
CA ARG A 349 18.64 38.39 -16.57
C ARG A 349 18.88 39.03 -17.94
N ARG A 350 18.70 40.35 -18.04
CA ARG A 350 18.80 41.15 -19.30
C ARG A 350 20.14 41.02 -20.04
N GLU A 351 21.16 40.47 -19.40
CA GLU A 351 22.48 40.21 -19.98
C GLU A 351 22.50 39.04 -21.00
N HIS A 352 21.49 38.17 -20.99
CA HIS A 352 21.42 37.01 -21.89
C HIS A 352 20.63 37.34 -23.16
N GLY A 353 21.34 37.46 -24.28
CA GLY A 353 20.73 37.67 -25.59
C GLY A 353 19.97 36.43 -26.08
N ALA A 354 18.92 36.63 -26.89
CA ALA A 354 18.14 35.56 -27.51
C ALA A 354 19.03 34.48 -28.17
N PHE A 355 20.06 34.89 -28.90
CA PHE A 355 21.00 33.97 -29.55
C PHE A 355 21.78 33.09 -28.56
N GLN A 356 22.19 33.64 -27.41
CA GLN A 356 22.89 32.87 -26.38
C GLN A 356 21.98 31.83 -25.74
N VAL A 357 20.70 32.17 -25.53
CA VAL A 357 19.68 31.23 -25.03
C VAL A 357 19.52 30.05 -26.00
N LEU A 358 19.39 30.31 -27.30
CA LEU A 358 19.28 29.25 -28.31
C LEU A 358 20.54 28.36 -28.37
N LYS A 359 21.74 28.95 -28.26
CA LYS A 359 23.00 28.21 -28.22
C LYS A 359 23.13 27.31 -26.99
N SER A 360 22.70 27.78 -25.82
CA SER A 360 22.69 26.97 -24.60
C SER A 360 21.72 25.79 -24.70
N ILE A 361 20.55 26.00 -25.33
CA ILE A 361 19.59 24.93 -25.59
C ILE A 361 20.15 23.87 -26.55
N GLU A 362 20.83 24.28 -27.62
CA GLU A 362 21.53 23.37 -28.53
C GLU A 362 22.63 22.58 -27.83
N ALA A 363 23.45 23.24 -27.00
CA ALA A 363 24.48 22.57 -26.20
C ALA A 363 23.88 21.54 -25.24
N PHE A 364 22.75 21.86 -24.60
CA PHE A 364 22.02 20.93 -23.72
C PHE A 364 21.51 19.69 -24.47
N PHE A 365 20.95 19.86 -25.67
CA PHE A 365 20.47 18.72 -26.47
C PHE A 365 21.62 17.88 -27.03
N LEU A 366 22.71 18.51 -27.48
CA LEU A 366 23.94 17.82 -27.88
C LEU A 366 24.52 16.98 -26.73
N ALA A 367 24.60 17.53 -25.52
CA ALA A 367 25.03 16.80 -24.32
C ALA A 367 24.10 15.61 -24.01
N SER A 368 22.82 15.71 -24.39
CA SER A 368 21.81 14.66 -24.24
C SER A 368 21.76 13.67 -25.41
N LYS A 369 22.74 13.70 -26.33
CA LYS A 369 22.80 12.88 -27.56
C LYS A 369 21.59 13.05 -28.50
N LEU A 370 20.96 14.21 -28.47
CA LEU A 370 19.89 14.58 -29.40
C LEU A 370 20.44 15.55 -30.46
N SER A 371 20.08 15.31 -31.72
CA SER A 371 20.36 16.26 -32.80
C SER A 371 19.30 17.35 -32.79
N CYS A 372 19.70 18.61 -32.93
CA CYS A 372 18.77 19.72 -33.12
C CYS A 372 19.26 20.70 -34.18
N LYS A 373 18.33 21.47 -34.74
CA LYS A 373 18.60 22.60 -35.63
C LYS A 373 17.96 23.85 -35.02
N ILE A 374 18.74 24.92 -34.86
CA ILE A 374 18.23 26.22 -34.41
C ILE A 374 17.75 27.03 -35.62
N ASP A 375 16.60 27.69 -35.49
CA ASP A 375 16.19 28.81 -36.33
C ASP A 375 16.20 30.10 -35.49
N THR A 376 17.11 31.00 -35.83
CA THR A 376 17.30 32.28 -35.12
C THR A 376 16.28 33.34 -35.53
N LEU A 377 15.62 33.19 -36.69
CA LEU A 377 14.61 34.13 -37.18
C LEU A 377 13.27 33.89 -36.48
N SER A 378 12.89 32.63 -36.28
CA SER A 378 11.66 32.23 -35.59
C SER A 378 11.83 31.93 -34.10
N PHE A 379 13.06 32.01 -33.58
CA PHE A 379 13.41 31.63 -32.20
C PHE A 379 12.91 30.22 -31.84
N SER A 380 13.21 29.24 -32.71
CA SER A 380 12.76 27.85 -32.54
C SER A 380 13.91 26.85 -32.62
N VAL A 381 13.71 25.70 -31.97
CA VAL A 381 14.65 24.58 -31.99
C VAL A 381 13.92 23.34 -32.48
N ASP A 382 14.35 22.82 -33.63
CA ASP A 382 13.83 21.59 -34.21
C ASP A 382 14.68 20.41 -33.75
N MET A 383 14.08 19.48 -32.99
CA MET A 383 14.77 18.25 -32.57
C MET A 383 14.61 17.14 -33.61
N ILE A 384 15.73 16.56 -34.03
CA ILE A 384 15.79 15.43 -34.95
C ILE A 384 16.07 14.16 -34.15
N ARG A 385 15.08 13.29 -34.06
CA ARG A 385 15.23 11.98 -33.40
C ARG A 385 15.87 11.01 -34.40
N LEU A 386 17.16 10.72 -34.22
CA LEU A 386 17.81 9.63 -34.96
C LEU A 386 17.17 8.31 -34.53
N LYS A 387 16.56 7.60 -35.49
CA LYS A 387 16.14 6.21 -35.29
C LYS A 387 17.41 5.38 -35.17
N LEU A 388 17.83 5.10 -33.93
CA LEU A 388 18.75 4.04 -33.46
C LEU A 388 19.72 4.59 -32.42
N GLN A 389 19.30 4.63 -31.16
CA GLN A 389 20.04 4.08 -30.01
C GLN A 389 19.31 4.43 -28.72
N TYR A 390 19.33 3.46 -27.80
CA TYR A 390 18.87 3.56 -26.43
C TYR A 390 19.42 4.82 -25.76
N CYS A 391 18.55 5.79 -25.48
CA CYS A 391 18.89 6.96 -24.70
C CYS A 391 17.81 7.16 -23.63
N MET A 392 18.16 6.86 -22.38
CA MET A 392 17.44 7.28 -21.19
C MET A 392 17.37 8.80 -21.18
N VAL A 393 16.17 9.36 -21.21
CA VAL A 393 15.94 10.75 -20.83
C VAL A 393 14.77 10.75 -19.85
N MET A 394 15.07 10.96 -18.57
CA MET A 394 14.08 11.31 -17.57
C MET A 394 13.65 12.76 -17.84
N ILE A 395 12.44 12.95 -18.32
CA ILE A 395 11.73 14.22 -18.17
C ILE A 395 10.80 14.01 -16.98
N MET A 396 11.17 14.55 -15.83
CA MET A 396 10.22 14.75 -14.73
C MET A 396 9.46 16.04 -15.03
N PRO A 397 8.13 16.01 -15.22
CA PRO A 397 7.33 17.19 -14.96
C PRO A 397 7.08 17.27 -13.46
N ASP A 398 7.45 18.41 -12.88
CA ASP A 398 6.95 18.86 -11.58
C ASP A 398 5.42 18.81 -11.56
N LEU A 399 4.87 18.17 -10.53
CA LEU A 399 3.56 18.44 -9.91
C LEU A 399 3.49 17.78 -8.52
#